data_AF-A0A433A2T5-F1
#
_entry.id   AF-A0A433A2T5-F1
#
_cell.length_a   1.000
_cell.length_b   1.000
_cell.length_c   1.000
_cell.angle_alpha   90.00
_cell.angle_beta   90.00
_cell.angle_gamma   90.00
#
_symmetry.space_group_name_H-M   'P 1'
#
loop_
_entity.id
_entity.type
_entity.pdbx_description
1 polymer ?
#
loop_
_entity_poly.entity_id
_entity_poly.type
_entity_poly.pdbx_seq_one_letter_code
_entity_poly.pdbx_strand_id
1 'polypeptide(L)'
;MSNADALPTRPFPPQHVSVGYHIVALSHTITGKVAPNHACPIRKLEGPWNIHQLTRLNVIIEDMAQNYGLNSNNPTVNAYDILAVQPTTEKLFQAACSTFEVDIISLDFSTRMPFYLKHTQVGQAIERGIYFEICYSAGIRGELMLDVGY
;
A
#
# COMPACT_ATOMS: atom_id res chain seq x y z
N MET A 1 17.76 -33.00 9.28
CA MET A 1 16.97 -31.90 9.85
C MET A 1 17.42 -30.64 9.12
N SER A 2 16.68 -30.27 8.08
CA SER A 2 17.08 -29.27 7.07
C SER A 2 17.05 -27.87 7.65
N ASN A 3 18.18 -27.17 7.55
CA ASN A 3 18.30 -25.74 7.80
C ASN A 3 17.38 -25.00 6.83
N ALA A 4 16.52 -24.15 7.38
CA ALA A 4 15.76 -23.19 6.60
C ALA A 4 16.74 -22.15 6.03
N ASP A 5 16.88 -22.14 4.71
CA ASP A 5 17.51 -21.07 3.95
C ASP A 5 16.81 -19.74 4.25
N ALA A 6 17.34 -18.99 5.22
CA ALA A 6 17.07 -17.58 5.32
C ALA A 6 17.72 -16.91 4.11
N LEU A 7 16.88 -16.48 3.15
CA LEU A 7 17.30 -15.61 2.05
C LEU A 7 18.19 -14.50 2.61
N PRO A 8 19.36 -14.20 1.99
CA PRO A 8 20.23 -13.15 2.48
C PRO A 8 19.44 -11.84 2.46
N THR A 9 19.18 -11.29 3.63
CA THR A 9 18.66 -9.94 3.79
C THR A 9 19.76 -9.01 3.29
N ARG A 10 19.76 -8.74 1.98
CA ARG A 10 20.64 -7.72 1.40
C ARG A 10 20.45 -6.47 2.26
N PRO A 11 21.52 -5.82 2.72
CA PRO A 11 21.36 -4.55 3.42
C PRO A 11 20.63 -3.63 2.44
N PHE A 12 19.38 -3.32 2.75
CA PHE A 12 18.72 -2.11 2.27
C PHE A 12 19.61 -0.95 2.77
N PRO A 13 19.79 0.19 2.07
CA PRO A 13 19.19 0.64 0.77
C PRO A 13 20.05 0.78 -0.55
N PRO A 14 21.27 0.20 -0.75
CA PRO A 14 22.34 0.81 -1.58
C PRO A 14 22.02 0.95 -3.07
N GLN A 15 21.03 0.19 -3.55
CA GLN A 15 20.61 0.18 -4.95
C GLN A 15 19.68 1.35 -5.31
N HIS A 16 18.90 1.89 -4.37
CA HIS A 16 17.96 2.98 -4.68
C HIS A 16 18.67 4.32 -4.85
N VAL A 17 19.72 4.56 -4.05
CA VAL A 17 20.57 5.76 -4.16
C VAL A 17 21.36 5.76 -5.46
N SER A 18 21.91 4.60 -5.85
CA SER A 18 22.72 4.50 -7.06
C SER A 18 21.92 4.74 -8.35
N VAL A 19 20.60 4.51 -8.32
CA VAL A 19 19.69 4.81 -9.44
C VAL A 19 18.99 6.17 -9.32
N GLY A 20 19.33 6.99 -8.32
CA GLY A 20 18.90 8.39 -8.22
C GLY A 20 17.66 8.69 -7.37
N TYR A 21 17.14 7.74 -6.58
CA TYR A 21 16.04 8.03 -5.64
C TYR A 21 16.56 8.76 -4.40
N HIS A 22 15.89 9.87 -4.06
CA HIS A 22 16.21 10.70 -2.90
C HIS A 22 15.18 10.56 -1.77
N ILE A 23 13.95 10.16 -2.10
CA ILE A 23 12.84 9.95 -1.16
C ILE A 23 12.35 8.53 -1.32
N VAL A 24 12.20 7.80 -0.21
CA VAL A 24 11.67 6.43 -0.20
C VAL A 24 10.58 6.31 0.85
N ALA A 25 9.42 5.77 0.46
CA ALA A 25 8.36 5.45 1.40
C ALA A 25 8.38 3.95 1.68
N LEU A 26 8.61 3.57 2.94
CA LEU A 26 8.52 2.17 3.36
C LEU A 26 7.05 1.86 3.68
N SER A 27 6.51 0.83 3.03
CA SER A 27 5.11 0.45 3.17
C SER A 27 4.93 -0.64 4.22
N HIS A 28 3.96 -0.45 5.10
CA HIS A 28 3.48 -1.46 6.04
C HIS A 28 2.03 -1.81 5.71
N THR A 29 1.76 -3.08 5.41
CA THR A 29 0.43 -3.54 5.04
C THR A 29 -0.30 -4.16 6.23
N ILE A 30 -1.54 -3.71 6.48
CA ILE A 30 -2.44 -4.28 7.48
C ILE A 30 -3.71 -4.75 6.76
N THR A 31 -4.13 -5.98 7.04
CA THR A 31 -5.42 -6.50 6.58
C THR A 31 -6.45 -6.31 7.67
N GLY A 32 -7.60 -5.74 7.31
CA GLY A 32 -8.73 -5.65 8.21
C GLY A 32 -8.78 -4.36 9.03
N LYS A 33 -9.32 -4.45 10.26
CA LYS A 33 -9.52 -3.28 11.13
C LYS A 33 -8.18 -2.81 11.73
N VAL A 34 -7.86 -1.54 11.51
CA VAL A 34 -6.68 -0.89 12.11
C VAL A 34 -6.92 -0.70 13.62
N ALA A 35 -6.21 -1.44 14.45
CA ALA A 35 -6.25 -1.27 15.90
C ALA A 35 -5.54 0.03 16.31
N PRO A 36 -6.05 0.77 17.31
CA PRO A 36 -5.50 2.07 17.72
C PRO A 36 -4.15 2.00 18.45
N ASN A 37 -3.75 0.82 18.93
CA ASN A 37 -2.48 0.60 19.64
C ASN A 37 -1.44 -0.10 18.77
N HIS A 38 -1.62 -0.09 17.45
CA HIS A 38 -0.72 -0.78 16.55
C HIS A 38 0.48 0.10 16.24
N ALA A 39 1.64 -0.22 16.82
CA ALA A 39 2.86 0.54 16.59
C ALA A 39 3.40 0.30 15.17
N CYS A 40 3.96 1.35 14.56
CA CYS A 40 4.67 1.23 13.30
C CYS A 40 5.94 0.38 13.47
N PRO A 41 6.10 -0.76 12.76
CA PRO A 41 7.28 -1.60 12.87
C PRO A 41 8.47 -1.07 12.04
N ILE A 42 8.26 -0.03 11.24
CA ILE A 42 9.26 0.50 10.32
C ILE A 42 10.30 1.29 11.11
N ARG A 43 11.54 0.80 11.09
CA ARG A 43 12.68 1.50 11.69
C ARG A 43 13.23 2.55 10.71
N LYS A 44 13.78 3.63 11.26
CA LYS A 44 14.54 4.59 10.45
C LYS A 44 15.79 3.90 9.90
N LEU A 45 16.04 4.11 8.62
CA LEU A 45 17.21 3.64 7.92
C LEU A 45 18.40 4.48 8.40
N GLU A 46 19.44 3.82 8.85
CA GLU A 46 20.71 4.45 9.22
C GLU A 46 21.74 4.16 8.15
N GLY A 47 22.49 5.19 7.74
CA GLY A 47 23.54 5.04 6.74
C GLY A 47 24.12 6.38 6.29
N PRO A 48 25.26 6.37 5.59
CA PRO A 48 25.94 7.60 5.14
C PRO A 48 25.25 8.28 3.95
N TRP A 49 23.99 7.94 3.66
CA TRP A 49 23.32 8.31 2.42
C TRP A 49 22.19 9.26 2.73
N ASN A 50 22.10 10.34 1.97
CA ASN A 50 21.13 11.40 2.19
C ASN A 50 19.78 11.04 1.57
N ILE A 51 19.06 10.09 2.18
CA ILE A 51 17.71 9.69 1.74
C ILE A 51 16.69 10.19 2.76
N HIS A 52 15.62 10.81 2.26
CA HIS A 52 14.45 11.11 3.06
C HIS A 52 13.54 9.87 3.11
N GLN A 53 13.48 9.21 4.26
CA GLN A 53 12.56 8.10 4.48
C GLN A 53 11.20 8.62 4.97
N LEU A 54 10.15 8.17 4.30
CA LEU A 54 8.76 8.28 4.72
C LEU A 54 8.22 6.90 5.12
N THR A 55 7.14 6.91 5.88
CA THR A 55 6.40 5.73 6.30
C THR A 55 5.01 5.76 5.67
N ARG A 56 4.61 4.63 5.10
CA ARG A 56 3.31 4.46 4.46
C ARG A 56 2.56 3.33 5.14
N LEU A 57 1.31 3.59 5.52
CA LEU A 57 0.36 2.56 5.92
C LEU A 57 -0.49 2.16 4.72
N ASN A 58 -0.53 0.88 4.38
CA ASN A 58 -1.40 0.34 3.35
C ASN A 58 -2.45 -0.57 3.99
N VAL A 59 -3.73 -0.23 3.91
CA VAL A 59 -4.80 -1.01 4.54
C VAL A 59 -5.59 -1.76 3.48
N ILE A 60 -5.60 -3.09 3.55
CA ILE A 60 -6.49 -3.92 2.72
C ILE A 60 -7.87 -3.91 3.36
N ILE A 61 -8.84 -3.37 2.61
CA ILE A 61 -10.19 -3.16 3.09
C ILE A 61 -11.12 -4.21 2.50
N GLU A 62 -11.86 -4.87 3.37
CA GLU A 62 -12.83 -5.93 3.09
C GLU A 62 -14.25 -5.54 3.53
N ASP A 63 -14.39 -4.58 4.45
CA ASP A 63 -15.67 -4.11 4.98
C ASP A 63 -15.70 -2.58 5.12
N MET A 64 -16.84 -1.98 4.80
CA MET A 64 -17.12 -0.55 4.99
C MET A 64 -16.93 -0.09 6.44
N ALA A 65 -17.17 -0.96 7.42
CA ALA A 65 -16.96 -0.64 8.84
C ALA A 65 -15.50 -0.33 9.18
N GLN A 66 -14.54 -0.71 8.33
CA GLN A 66 -13.12 -0.42 8.55
C GLN A 66 -12.79 1.06 8.34
N ASN A 67 -13.62 1.81 7.58
CA ASN A 67 -13.47 3.25 7.37
C ASN A 67 -13.45 4.07 8.68
N TYR A 68 -14.22 3.66 9.69
CA TYR A 68 -14.29 4.40 10.96
C TYR A 68 -12.95 4.46 11.70
N GLY A 69 -12.01 3.56 11.38
CA GLY A 69 -10.64 3.58 11.91
C GLY A 69 -9.62 4.31 11.04
N LEU A 70 -10.01 4.79 9.85
CA LEU A 70 -9.14 5.41 8.85
C LEU A 70 -9.31 6.93 8.85
N ASN A 71 -9.07 7.54 10.01
CA ASN A 71 -9.12 8.99 10.16
C ASN A 71 -8.01 9.46 11.10
N SER A 72 -7.80 10.77 11.13
CA SER A 72 -6.78 11.43 11.95
C SER A 72 -7.01 11.31 13.47
N ASN A 73 -8.11 10.72 13.94
CA ASN A 73 -8.30 10.45 15.37
C ASN A 73 -7.68 9.11 15.79
N ASN A 74 -7.30 8.25 14.83
CA ASN A 74 -6.63 6.99 15.12
C ASN A 74 -5.12 7.23 15.32
N PRO A 75 -4.55 6.97 16.52
CA PRO A 75 -3.13 7.17 16.78
C PRO A 75 -2.23 6.34 15.85
N THR A 76 -2.68 5.16 15.45
CA THR A 76 -1.96 4.32 14.49
C THR A 76 -1.84 5.01 13.14
N VAL A 77 -2.90 5.65 12.65
CA VAL A 77 -2.88 6.32 11.34
C VAL A 77 -1.98 7.55 11.39
N ASN A 78 -2.05 8.34 12.46
CA ASN A 78 -1.18 9.50 12.67
C ASN A 78 0.31 9.15 12.85
N ALA A 79 0.64 7.88 13.08
CA ALA A 79 2.03 7.44 13.19
C ALA A 79 2.72 7.23 11.83
N TYR A 80 1.98 7.37 10.71
CA TYR A 80 2.51 7.24 9.36
C TYR A 80 2.42 8.57 8.61
N ASP A 81 3.30 8.76 7.63
CA ASP A 81 3.32 9.96 6.79
C ASP A 81 2.31 9.90 5.64
N ILE A 82 1.94 8.68 5.20
CA ILE A 82 1.04 8.45 4.06
C ILE A 82 0.04 7.34 4.41
N LEU A 83 -1.25 7.60 4.19
CA LEU A 83 -2.31 6.61 4.30
C LEU A 83 -2.78 6.13 2.92
N ALA A 84 -2.60 4.85 2.66
CA ALA A 84 -3.07 4.18 1.47
C ALA A 84 -4.10 3.10 1.81
N VAL A 85 -5.06 2.88 0.89
CA VAL A 85 -6.06 1.82 1.01
C VAL A 85 -6.13 0.98 -0.24
N GLN A 86 -6.33 -0.32 -0.07
CA GLN A 86 -6.51 -1.29 -1.15
C GLN A 86 -7.94 -1.85 -1.07
N PRO A 87 -8.87 -1.36 -1.90
CA PRO A 87 -10.23 -1.85 -1.94
C PRO A 87 -10.32 -3.21 -2.65
N THR A 88 -11.06 -4.15 -2.07
CA THR A 88 -11.25 -5.51 -2.62
C THR A 88 -12.53 -5.68 -3.44
N THR A 89 -13.47 -4.73 -3.35
CA THR A 89 -14.77 -4.79 -4.05
C THR A 89 -15.14 -3.44 -4.67
N GLU A 90 -16.03 -3.45 -5.66
CA GLU A 90 -16.50 -2.22 -6.32
C GLU A 90 -17.15 -1.23 -5.34
N LYS A 91 -17.90 -1.75 -4.37
CA LYS A 91 -18.56 -0.92 -3.35
C LYS A 91 -17.54 -0.19 -2.47
N LEU A 92 -16.48 -0.90 -2.07
CA LEU A 92 -15.39 -0.32 -1.29
C LEU A 92 -14.59 0.67 -2.10
N PHE A 93 -14.36 0.41 -3.39
CA PHE A 93 -13.71 1.35 -4.29
C PHE A 93 -14.52 2.65 -4.44
N GLN A 94 -15.84 2.55 -4.63
CA GLN A 94 -16.73 3.71 -4.68
C GLN A 94 -16.67 4.51 -3.37
N ALA A 95 -16.70 3.83 -2.23
CA ALA A 95 -16.58 4.47 -0.92
C ALA A 95 -15.22 5.14 -0.72
N ALA A 96 -14.13 4.48 -1.11
CA ALA A 96 -12.79 5.06 -1.06
C ALA A 96 -12.71 6.37 -1.86
N CYS A 97 -13.30 6.38 -3.05
CA CYS A 97 -13.35 7.57 -3.89
C CYS A 97 -14.25 8.69 -3.34
N SER A 98 -15.28 8.37 -2.54
CA SER A 98 -16.30 9.36 -2.12
C SER A 98 -16.20 9.80 -0.65
N THR A 99 -15.90 8.90 0.28
CA THR A 99 -16.04 9.15 1.72
C THR A 99 -14.76 8.91 2.53
N PHE A 100 -13.83 8.08 2.08
CA PHE A 100 -12.65 7.74 2.90
C PHE A 100 -11.65 8.88 2.94
N GLU A 101 -11.09 9.16 4.11
CA GLU A 101 -10.06 10.19 4.32
C GLU A 101 -8.67 9.58 4.13
N VAL A 102 -8.27 9.38 2.87
CA VAL A 102 -7.04 8.66 2.49
C VAL A 102 -6.28 9.44 1.43
N ASP A 103 -4.95 9.28 1.37
CA ASP A 103 -4.11 9.96 0.39
C ASP A 103 -4.03 9.19 -0.93
N ILE A 104 -3.97 7.85 -0.83
CA ILE A 104 -3.71 6.97 -1.96
C ILE A 104 -4.71 5.81 -2.00
N ILE A 105 -5.26 5.53 -3.18
CA ILE A 105 -5.97 4.28 -3.48
C ILE A 105 -5.00 3.36 -4.25
N SER A 106 -4.59 2.27 -3.60
CA SER A 106 -3.69 1.27 -4.15
C SER A 106 -4.48 0.26 -4.99
N LEU A 107 -4.08 0.13 -6.26
CA LEU A 107 -4.65 -0.81 -7.21
C LEU A 107 -3.67 -1.97 -7.42
N ASP A 108 -4.11 -3.16 -7.00
CA ASP A 108 -3.37 -4.39 -7.20
C ASP A 108 -3.70 -5.01 -8.57
N PHE A 109 -2.72 -5.01 -9.45
CA PHE A 109 -2.79 -5.61 -10.79
C PHE A 109 -2.04 -6.93 -10.89
N SER A 110 -1.63 -7.53 -9.75
CA SER A 110 -1.06 -8.88 -9.74
C SER A 110 -2.08 -9.95 -10.13
N THR A 111 -3.36 -9.67 -9.88
CA THR A 111 -4.49 -10.53 -10.26
C THR A 111 -5.51 -9.73 -11.04
N ARG A 112 -6.44 -10.43 -11.71
CA ARG A 112 -7.56 -9.76 -12.38
C ARG A 112 -8.39 -9.03 -11.34
N MET A 113 -8.48 -7.71 -11.49
CA MET A 113 -9.27 -6.86 -10.61
C MET A 113 -10.75 -7.32 -10.61
N PRO A 114 -11.39 -7.43 -9.43
CA PRO A 114 -12.75 -7.95 -9.33
C PRO A 114 -13.82 -6.92 -9.74
N PHE A 115 -13.43 -5.70 -10.10
CA PHE A 115 -14.33 -4.62 -10.49
C PHE A 115 -13.69 -3.75 -11.59
N TYR A 116 -14.51 -2.91 -12.22
CA TYR A 116 -14.07 -1.94 -13.22
C TYR A 116 -13.95 -0.55 -12.62
N LEU A 117 -12.90 0.17 -13.01
CA LEU A 117 -12.72 1.57 -12.62
C LEU A 117 -13.65 2.44 -13.45
N LYS A 118 -14.64 3.06 -12.80
CA LYS A 118 -15.56 3.99 -13.48
C LYS A 118 -14.97 5.39 -13.50
N HIS A 119 -15.03 6.05 -14.66
CA HIS A 119 -14.54 7.41 -14.83
C HIS A 119 -15.13 8.39 -13.81
N THR A 120 -16.40 8.24 -13.46
CA THR A 120 -17.07 9.08 -12.46
C THR A 120 -16.47 8.92 -11.06
N GLN A 121 -16.18 7.69 -10.64
CA GLN A 121 -15.58 7.40 -9.33
C GLN A 121 -14.13 7.91 -9.27
N VAL A 122 -13.36 7.66 -10.33
CA VAL A 122 -11.98 8.16 -10.45
C VAL A 122 -11.95 9.69 -10.43
N GLY A 123 -12.86 10.35 -11.17
CA GLY A 123 -13.00 11.80 -11.15
C GLY A 123 -13.29 12.36 -9.76
N GLN A 124 -14.22 11.73 -9.01
CA GLN A 124 -14.51 12.12 -7.63
C GLN A 124 -13.29 12.01 -6.71
N ALA A 125 -12.51 10.94 -6.82
CA ALA A 125 -11.29 10.78 -6.04
C ALA A 125 -10.26 11.88 -6.35
N ILE A 126 -10.08 12.20 -7.64
CA ILE A 126 -9.16 13.26 -8.09
C ILE A 126 -9.60 14.63 -7.59
N GLU A 127 -10.90 14.97 -7.66
CA GLU A 127 -11.44 16.23 -7.14
C GLU A 127 -11.19 16.40 -5.63
N ARG A 128 -11.13 15.28 -4.89
CA ARG A 128 -10.80 15.24 -3.47
C ARG A 128 -9.30 15.24 -3.19
N GLY A 129 -8.46 15.25 -4.22
CA GLY A 129 -7.00 15.23 -4.09
C GLY A 129 -6.41 13.86 -3.77
N ILE A 130 -7.15 12.77 -4.00
CA ILE A 130 -6.69 11.40 -3.79
C ILE A 130 -5.94 10.91 -5.03
N TYR A 131 -4.81 10.25 -4.81
CA TYR A 131 -3.98 9.69 -5.89
C TYR A 131 -4.19 8.19 -6.04
N PHE A 132 -3.92 7.67 -7.23
CA PHE A 132 -3.96 6.24 -7.50
C PHE A 132 -2.55 5.68 -7.63
N GLU A 133 -2.29 4.57 -6.94
CA GLU A 133 -1.04 3.83 -7.07
C GLU A 133 -1.25 2.55 -7.87
N ILE A 134 -0.31 2.26 -8.77
CA ILE A 134 -0.27 1.05 -9.58
C ILE A 134 0.85 0.15 -9.04
N CYS A 135 0.50 -0.98 -8.43
CA CYS A 135 1.49 -1.96 -8.00
C CYS A 135 2.00 -2.77 -9.20
N TYR A 136 3.16 -2.41 -9.74
CA TYR A 136 3.75 -3.04 -10.94
C TYR A 136 4.68 -4.23 -10.63
N SER A 137 4.86 -4.58 -9.37
CA SER A 137 5.83 -5.61 -8.95
C SER A 137 5.57 -6.98 -9.58
N ALA A 138 4.29 -7.33 -9.82
CA ALA A 138 3.90 -8.57 -10.48
C ALA A 138 4.37 -8.63 -11.94
N GLY A 139 4.33 -7.51 -12.67
CA GLY A 139 4.82 -7.44 -14.05
C GLY A 139 6.33 -7.68 -14.17
N ILE A 140 7.09 -7.46 -13.09
CA ILE A 140 8.54 -7.73 -13.03
C ILE A 140 8.83 -9.16 -12.57
N ARG A 141 8.00 -9.74 -11.68
CA ARG A 141 8.23 -11.09 -11.12
C ARG A 141 7.95 -12.22 -12.12
N GLY A 142 7.31 -11.95 -13.25
CA GLY A 142 7.30 -12.86 -14.40
C GLY A 142 6.42 -14.11 -14.29
N GLU A 143 5.65 -14.31 -13.21
CA GLU A 143 4.64 -15.37 -13.14
C GLU A 143 3.26 -14.83 -13.50
N LEU A 144 3.03 -14.67 -14.80
CA LEU A 144 1.74 -15.04 -15.36
C LEU A 144 1.62 -16.55 -15.14
N MET A 145 1.03 -16.96 -14.01
CA MET A 145 0.50 -18.31 -13.86
C MET A 145 -0.50 -18.48 -15.00
N LEU A 146 -0.05 -19.12 -16.09
CA LEU A 146 -0.92 -19.60 -17.13
C LEU A 146 -1.91 -20.51 -16.42
N ASP A 147 -3.16 -20.07 -16.37
CA ASP A 147 -4.31 -20.89 -16.04
C ASP A 147 -4.42 -21.94 -17.14
N VAL A 148 -3.61 -23.01 -17.02
CA VAL A 148 -3.78 -24.22 -17.83
C VAL A 148 -4.88 -25.02 -17.18
N GLY A 149 -6.11 -24.56 -17.41
CA GLY A 149 -7.31 -25.38 -17.25
C GLY A 149 -7.54 -26.20 -18.52
N TYR A 150 -7.25 -27.50 -18.42
CA TYR A 150 -8.03 -28.56 -19.07
C TYR A 150 -8.48 -29.53 -17.97
#